data_AF-A0A9D7CS13-F1
#
_entry.id   AF-A0A9D7CS13-F1
#
_cell.length_a   1.000
_cell.length_b   1.000
_cell.length_c   1.000
_cell.angle_alpha   90.00
_cell.angle_beta   90.00
_cell.angle_gamma   90.00
#
_symmetry.space_group_name_H-M   'P 1'
#
loop_
_entity.id
_entity.type
_entity.pdbx_description
1 polymer ?
#
loop_
_entity_poly.entity_id
_entity_poly.type
_entity_poly.pdbx_seq_one_letter_code
_entity_poly.pdbx_strand_id
1 'polypeptide(L)'
;MRTPPQRVWPLRWLLPLVAALSLSGSPALAGDPFAAVGEGALAVQAERLEVDVLAQTAILTGNVSLTKGSLKVACPRIDLKFDGAPSVNWAKGSGGVTADVKGVHGEAPEVELDLARQSLELRGGVRLTRGQGWLQADRATIEIATGKVQLTQVKGSIPVPR
;
A
#
# COMPACT_ATOMS: atom_id res chain seq x y z
N MET A 1 43.33 59.17 47.69
CA MET A 1 43.70 58.69 49.05
C MET A 1 42.80 57.50 49.35
N ARG A 2 43.21 56.27 49.63
CA ARG A 2 44.50 55.67 50.01
C ARG A 2 44.38 54.16 49.70
N THR A 3 45.33 53.59 48.96
CA THR A 3 45.68 52.15 48.96
C THR A 3 46.83 51.92 49.97
N PRO A 4 47.40 50.69 50.15
CA PRO A 4 46.92 49.45 50.79
C PRO A 4 47.82 49.08 52.03
N PRO A 5 47.84 47.84 52.58
CA PRO A 5 48.68 46.72 52.06
C PRO A 5 48.00 45.32 52.15
N GLN A 6 48.09 44.45 51.13
CA GLN A 6 49.12 43.42 50.87
C GLN A 6 49.33 42.40 52.01
N ARG A 7 48.82 41.16 51.83
CA ARG A 7 49.49 39.94 52.30
C ARG A 7 49.08 38.69 51.47
N VAL A 8 50.00 38.30 50.60
CA VAL A 8 50.21 36.98 49.96
C VAL A 8 50.23 35.85 51.03
N TRP A 9 49.87 34.58 50.79
CA TRP A 9 50.45 33.58 49.88
C TRP A 9 49.80 32.18 50.17
N PRO A 10 50.18 31.05 49.53
CA PRO A 10 49.54 30.41 48.37
C PRO A 10 48.94 29.00 48.65
N LEU A 11 48.44 28.36 47.58
CA LEU A 11 48.91 27.04 47.13
C LEU A 11 47.91 25.88 47.15
N ARG A 12 47.49 25.51 45.93
CA ARG A 12 46.88 24.22 45.52
C ARG A 12 45.53 23.97 46.21
N TRP A 13 44.50 23.49 45.54
CA TRP A 13 44.38 22.12 45.07
C TRP A 13 43.61 22.10 43.74
N LEU A 14 44.14 21.31 42.82
CA LEU A 14 43.50 20.88 41.57
C LEU A 14 42.28 20.00 41.88
N LEU A 15 41.17 20.25 41.22
CA LEU A 15 40.18 19.22 40.84
C LEU A 15 39.53 19.64 39.52
N PRO A 16 39.57 18.80 38.47
CA PRO A 16 39.30 19.22 37.10
C PRO A 16 37.80 19.29 36.77
N LEU A 17 37.46 20.44 36.17
CA LEU A 17 36.57 20.69 35.04
C LEU A 17 35.75 19.51 34.48
N VAL A 18 34.53 19.40 35.00
CA VAL A 18 33.22 19.41 34.31
C VAL A 18 33.18 19.12 32.80
N ALA A 19 32.45 18.03 32.50
CA ALA A 19 31.52 17.77 31.40
C ALA A 19 32.03 17.79 29.95
N ALA A 20 32.24 16.59 29.41
CA ALA A 20 32.21 16.29 27.99
C ALA A 20 30.79 16.52 27.42
N LEU A 21 30.59 17.63 26.70
CA LEU A 21 29.45 17.78 25.79
C LEU A 21 29.85 17.26 24.40
N SER A 22 29.49 16.00 24.13
CA SER A 22 29.50 15.48 22.76
C SER A 22 28.22 15.94 22.07
N LEU A 23 28.29 16.95 21.20
CA LEU A 23 27.19 17.27 20.28
C LEU A 23 27.18 16.24 19.15
N SER A 24 26.45 15.14 19.35
CA SER A 24 26.05 14.24 18.28
C SER A 24 24.90 14.87 17.50
N GLY A 25 25.21 15.69 16.50
CA GLY A 25 24.24 16.11 15.50
C GLY A 25 23.88 14.92 14.62
N SER A 26 22.80 14.22 14.94
CA SER A 26 22.24 13.20 14.04
C SER A 26 21.74 13.90 12.77
N PRO A 27 22.25 13.58 11.57
CA PRO A 27 21.57 14.01 10.35
C PRO A 27 20.19 13.35 10.36
N ALA A 28 19.14 14.15 10.33
CA ALA A 28 17.80 13.66 10.02
C ALA A 28 17.91 12.92 8.69
N LEU A 29 17.76 11.60 8.71
CA LEU A 29 17.62 10.81 7.50
C LEU A 29 16.45 11.42 6.73
N ALA A 30 16.76 11.94 5.54
CA ALA A 30 15.77 12.18 4.51
C ALA A 30 14.96 10.90 4.36
N GLY A 31 13.69 10.94 4.75
CA GLY A 31 12.80 9.81 4.60
C GLY A 31 12.77 9.41 3.14
N ASP A 32 12.99 8.12 2.87
CA ASP A 32 12.73 7.52 1.57
C ASP A 32 11.39 8.05 1.04
N PRO A 33 11.31 8.63 -0.18
CA PRO A 33 10.03 9.04 -0.76
C PRO A 33 9.08 7.85 -0.97
N PHE A 34 9.58 6.63 -0.82
CA PHE A 34 8.83 5.38 -0.81
C PHE A 34 8.44 4.88 0.60
N ALA A 35 8.93 5.49 1.69
CA ALA A 35 8.61 5.10 3.07
C ALA A 35 7.31 5.73 3.59
N ALA A 36 6.63 6.57 2.79
CA ALA A 36 5.25 6.99 3.03
C ALA A 36 4.24 5.87 2.74
N VAL A 37 4.58 4.62 3.10
CA VAL A 37 3.65 3.49 3.10
C VAL A 37 2.91 3.57 4.43
N GLY A 38 1.95 4.51 4.49
CA GLY A 38 0.98 4.57 5.58
C GLY A 38 0.17 3.27 5.65
N GLU A 39 -0.62 3.10 6.73
CA GLU A 39 -1.48 1.93 6.99
C GLU A 39 -2.60 1.65 5.94
N GLY A 40 -2.42 2.08 4.70
CA GLY A 40 -3.26 1.81 3.53
C GLY A 40 -2.48 1.68 2.22
N ALA A 41 -1.17 1.41 2.29
CA ALA A 41 -0.32 1.30 1.11
C ALA A 41 -0.68 0.09 0.24
N LEU A 42 -0.56 0.29 -1.06
CA LEU A 42 -0.73 -0.74 -2.08
C LEU A 42 0.59 -1.49 -2.25
N ALA A 43 0.66 -2.71 -1.74
CA ALA A 43 1.80 -3.59 -1.99
C ALA A 43 1.61 -4.27 -3.35
N VAL A 44 2.64 -4.23 -4.19
CA VAL A 44 2.62 -4.84 -5.53
C VAL A 44 3.88 -5.66 -5.74
N GLN A 45 3.73 -6.88 -6.24
CA GLN A 45 4.83 -7.79 -6.57
C GLN A 45 4.61 -8.33 -7.98
N ALA A 46 5.67 -8.32 -8.80
CA ALA A 46 5.66 -8.82 -10.18
C ALA A 46 7.09 -9.24 -10.58
N GLU A 47 7.21 -10.00 -11.67
CA GLU A 47 8.52 -10.36 -12.24
C GLU A 47 9.12 -9.23 -13.08
N ARG A 48 8.27 -8.49 -13.81
CA ARG A 48 8.69 -7.36 -14.65
C ARG A 48 7.76 -6.18 -14.45
N LEU A 49 8.37 -5.00 -14.32
CA LEU A 49 7.72 -3.69 -14.28
C LEU A 49 8.27 -2.84 -15.42
N GLU A 50 7.40 -2.39 -16.30
CA GLU A 50 7.70 -1.40 -17.33
C GLU A 50 6.95 -0.11 -16.97
N VAL A 51 7.65 1.02 -16.92
CA VAL A 51 7.06 2.32 -16.57
C VAL A 51 7.32 3.30 -17.71
N ASP A 52 6.25 3.88 -18.22
CA ASP A 52 6.31 5.01 -19.13
C ASP A 52 5.94 6.28 -18.35
N VAL A 53 6.96 7.07 -18.04
CA VAL A 53 6.84 8.31 -17.26
C VAL A 53 6.14 9.41 -18.08
N LEU A 54 6.29 9.39 -19.41
CA LEU A 54 5.67 10.37 -20.30
C LEU A 54 4.19 10.08 -20.48
N ALA A 55 3.83 8.80 -20.64
CA ALA A 55 2.45 8.35 -20.74
C ALA A 55 1.74 8.19 -19.39
N GLN A 56 2.48 8.27 -18.27
CA GLN A 56 1.98 8.06 -16.91
C GLN A 56 1.32 6.68 -16.74
N THR A 57 1.91 5.65 -17.33
CA THR A 57 1.44 4.27 -17.28
C THR A 57 2.52 3.32 -16.78
N ALA A 58 2.12 2.24 -16.12
CA ALA A 58 3.02 1.13 -15.82
C ALA A 58 2.38 -0.21 -16.16
N ILE A 59 3.18 -1.14 -16.64
CA ILE A 59 2.75 -2.49 -17.00
C ILE A 59 3.55 -3.46 -16.13
N LEU A 60 2.83 -4.27 -15.37
CA LEU A 60 3.37 -5.36 -14.58
C LEU A 60 3.05 -6.68 -15.26
N THR A 61 4.04 -7.55 -15.35
CA THR A 61 3.89 -8.88 -15.96
C THR A 61 4.64 -9.94 -15.16
N GLY A 62 4.12 -11.17 -15.21
CA GLY A 62 4.69 -12.33 -14.53
C GLY A 62 4.26 -12.39 -13.06
N ASN A 63 3.39 -13.35 -12.77
CA ASN A 63 2.87 -13.67 -11.42
C ASN A 63 2.58 -12.43 -10.57
N VAL A 64 1.79 -11.49 -11.11
CA VAL A 64 1.54 -10.22 -10.45
C VAL A 64 0.58 -10.42 -9.29
N SER A 65 0.94 -9.91 -8.12
CA SER A 65 0.06 -9.87 -6.95
C SER A 65 0.01 -8.46 -6.37
N LEU A 66 -1.20 -8.01 -6.04
CA LEU A 66 -1.51 -6.70 -5.52
C LEU A 66 -2.27 -6.88 -4.22
N THR A 67 -1.81 -6.24 -3.15
CA THR A 67 -2.38 -6.36 -1.81
C THR A 67 -2.59 -4.98 -1.20
N LYS A 68 -3.79 -4.73 -0.68
CA LYS A 68 -4.14 -3.50 0.04
C LYS A 68 -5.07 -3.83 1.21
N GLY A 69 -4.52 -3.85 2.43
CA GLY A 69 -5.28 -4.26 3.61
C GLY A 69 -5.88 -5.66 3.43
N SER A 70 -7.21 -5.76 3.35
CA SER A 70 -7.94 -7.03 3.15
C SER A 70 -8.26 -7.37 1.68
N LEU A 71 -7.83 -6.53 0.74
CA LEU A 71 -7.95 -6.77 -0.70
C LEU A 71 -6.67 -7.46 -1.19
N LYS A 72 -6.81 -8.59 -1.88
CA LYS A 72 -5.73 -9.24 -2.63
C LYS A 72 -6.21 -9.49 -4.06
N VAL A 73 -5.36 -9.23 -5.04
CA VAL A 73 -5.62 -9.48 -6.45
C VAL A 73 -4.38 -10.12 -7.06
N ALA A 74 -4.55 -11.22 -7.77
CA ALA A 74 -3.48 -11.92 -8.46
C ALA A 74 -3.86 -12.11 -9.94
N CYS A 75 -2.92 -11.86 -10.84
CA CYS A 75 -3.11 -12.08 -12.28
C CYS A 75 -1.78 -12.09 -13.05
N PRO A 76 -1.75 -12.58 -14.30
CA PRO A 76 -0.54 -12.59 -15.11
C PRO A 76 -0.04 -11.21 -15.52
N ARG A 77 -0.95 -10.24 -15.72
CA ARG A 77 -0.63 -8.89 -16.19
C ARG A 77 -1.52 -7.85 -15.52
N ILE A 78 -0.91 -6.75 -15.07
CA ILE A 78 -1.61 -5.55 -14.59
C ILE A 78 -1.13 -4.32 -15.35
N ASP A 79 -2.07 -3.57 -15.93
CA ASP A 79 -1.85 -2.26 -16.51
C ASP A 79 -2.29 -1.20 -15.48
N LEU A 80 -1.38 -0.33 -15.07
CA LEU A 80 -1.60 0.76 -14.11
C LEU A 80 -1.56 2.11 -14.82
N LYS A 81 -2.40 3.04 -14.34
CA LYS A 81 -2.37 4.44 -14.74
C LYS A 81 -2.27 5.35 -13.52
N PHE A 82 -1.34 6.30 -13.60
CA PHE A 82 -1.09 7.29 -12.55
C PHE A 82 -1.76 8.62 -12.90
N ASP A 83 -2.34 9.28 -11.90
CA ASP A 83 -2.91 10.63 -12.03
C ASP A 83 -2.17 11.53 -11.01
N GLY A 84 -0.94 11.93 -11.39
CA GLY A 84 0.00 12.60 -10.50
C GLY A 84 0.73 11.63 -9.56
N ALA A 85 2.06 11.63 -9.59
CA ALA A 85 2.86 10.79 -8.69
C ALA A 85 2.70 11.23 -7.23
N PRO A 86 2.55 10.32 -6.26
CA PRO A 86 2.58 8.84 -6.35
C PRO A 86 1.20 8.15 -6.39
N SER A 87 0.12 8.84 -6.77
CA SER A 87 -1.24 8.28 -6.68
C SER A 87 -1.63 7.45 -7.90
N VAL A 88 -1.78 6.14 -7.70
CA VAL A 88 -2.42 5.24 -8.69
C VAL A 88 -3.93 5.47 -8.64
N ASN A 89 -4.52 5.81 -9.79
CA ASN A 89 -5.95 6.05 -9.89
C ASN A 89 -6.69 4.81 -10.43
N TRP A 90 -6.06 4.11 -11.38
CA TRP A 90 -6.69 3.00 -12.09
C TRP A 90 -5.71 1.85 -12.34
N ALA A 91 -6.22 0.64 -12.25
CA ALA A 91 -5.51 -0.59 -12.52
C ALA A 91 -6.41 -1.59 -13.26
N LYS A 92 -5.87 -2.29 -14.26
CA LYS A 92 -6.57 -3.35 -14.98
C LYS A 92 -5.75 -4.62 -14.97
N GLY A 93 -6.30 -5.68 -14.39
CA GLY A 93 -5.71 -7.02 -14.42
C GLY A 93 -6.32 -7.86 -15.53
N SER A 94 -5.49 -8.63 -16.23
CA SER A 94 -5.92 -9.49 -17.33
C SER A 94 -5.17 -10.81 -17.37
N GLY A 95 -5.75 -11.79 -18.09
CA GLY A 95 -5.15 -13.11 -18.29
C GLY A 95 -5.62 -14.18 -17.30
N GLY A 96 -6.74 -13.94 -16.61
CA GLY A 96 -7.20 -14.79 -15.51
C GLY A 96 -6.81 -14.15 -14.17
N VAL A 97 -7.79 -13.52 -13.56
CA VAL A 97 -7.67 -12.77 -12.33
C VAL A 97 -8.34 -13.55 -11.20
N THR A 98 -7.66 -13.55 -10.07
CA THR A 98 -8.18 -14.00 -8.79
C THR A 98 -8.18 -12.83 -7.82
N ALA A 99 -9.32 -12.51 -7.22
CA ALA A 99 -9.50 -11.42 -6.29
C ALA A 99 -10.11 -11.94 -4.98
N ASP A 100 -9.53 -11.56 -3.86
CA ASP A 100 -10.02 -11.85 -2.52
C ASP A 100 -10.34 -10.55 -1.80
N VAL A 101 -11.59 -10.39 -1.39
CA VAL A 101 -12.07 -9.19 -0.68
C VAL A 101 -12.85 -9.62 0.55
N LYS A 102 -12.29 -9.43 1.75
CA LYS A 102 -12.97 -9.71 3.04
C LYS A 102 -13.64 -11.10 3.09
N GLY A 103 -12.99 -12.12 2.51
CA GLY A 103 -13.48 -13.51 2.48
C GLY A 103 -14.42 -13.87 1.32
N VAL A 104 -14.65 -12.93 0.39
CA VAL A 104 -15.24 -13.24 -0.92
C VAL A 104 -14.10 -13.50 -1.89
N HIS A 105 -14.04 -14.71 -2.41
CA HIS A 105 -13.10 -15.08 -3.47
C HIS A 105 -13.79 -14.92 -4.82
N GLY A 106 -13.12 -14.30 -5.78
CA GLY A 106 -13.65 -14.00 -7.10
C GLY A 106 -12.65 -14.31 -8.19
N GLU A 107 -13.08 -15.03 -9.20
CA GLU A 107 -12.29 -15.38 -10.37
C GLU A 107 -12.95 -14.79 -11.62
N ALA A 108 -12.18 -14.15 -12.49
CA ALA A 108 -12.67 -13.63 -13.77
C ALA A 108 -11.53 -13.46 -14.79
N PRO A 109 -11.81 -13.45 -16.10
CA PRO A 109 -10.77 -13.17 -17.11
C PRO A 109 -10.11 -11.80 -16.98
N GLU A 110 -10.90 -10.78 -16.59
CA GLU A 110 -10.47 -9.40 -16.47
C GLU A 110 -11.00 -8.77 -15.17
N VAL A 111 -10.18 -7.92 -14.56
CA VAL A 111 -10.57 -7.03 -13.47
C VAL A 111 -10.19 -5.60 -13.80
N GLU A 112 -11.06 -4.68 -13.44
CA GLU A 112 -10.82 -3.25 -13.48
C GLU A 112 -10.97 -2.68 -12.06
N LEU A 113 -9.96 -1.98 -11.61
CA LEU A 113 -9.86 -1.44 -10.26
C LEU A 113 -9.73 0.08 -10.35
N ASP A 114 -10.76 0.77 -9.86
CA ASP A 114 -10.77 2.22 -9.69
C ASP A 114 -10.45 2.53 -8.23
N LEU A 115 -9.22 3.01 -7.99
CA LEU A 115 -8.70 3.30 -6.66
C LEU A 115 -9.24 4.62 -6.11
N ALA A 116 -9.63 5.58 -6.97
CA ALA A 116 -10.28 6.81 -6.54
C ALA A 116 -11.70 6.57 -6.05
N ARG A 117 -12.47 5.75 -6.77
CA ARG A 117 -13.84 5.36 -6.41
C ARG A 117 -13.90 4.18 -5.44
N GLN A 118 -12.76 3.55 -5.18
CA GLN A 118 -12.64 2.34 -4.38
C GLN A 118 -13.57 1.22 -4.88
N SER A 119 -13.61 1.00 -6.19
CA SER A 119 -14.49 0.03 -6.86
C SER A 119 -13.66 -0.98 -7.65
N LEU A 120 -14.01 -2.25 -7.54
CA LEU A 120 -13.43 -3.36 -8.28
C LEU A 120 -14.51 -3.99 -9.16
N GLU A 121 -14.27 -4.10 -10.45
CA GLU A 121 -15.20 -4.68 -11.42
C GLU A 121 -14.57 -5.89 -12.13
N LEU A 122 -15.23 -7.04 -12.01
CA LEU A 122 -14.85 -8.29 -12.66
C LEU A 122 -15.78 -8.52 -13.86
N ARG A 123 -15.22 -8.95 -15.00
CA ARG A 123 -15.97 -9.15 -16.26
C ARG A 123 -15.54 -10.42 -16.98
N GLY A 124 -16.44 -10.96 -17.80
CA GLY A 124 -16.14 -12.04 -18.75
C GLY A 124 -16.47 -13.45 -18.24
N GLY A 125 -17.41 -13.57 -17.31
CA GLY A 125 -17.72 -14.85 -16.65
C GLY A 125 -17.08 -14.92 -15.27
N VAL A 126 -17.66 -14.16 -14.36
CA VAL A 126 -17.21 -14.07 -12.97
C VAL A 126 -17.70 -15.27 -12.19
N ARG A 127 -16.83 -15.87 -11.39
CA ARG A 127 -17.17 -16.87 -10.39
C ARG A 127 -16.81 -16.35 -9.02
N LEU A 128 -17.79 -16.19 -8.15
CA LEU A 128 -17.58 -15.84 -6.74
C LEU A 128 -17.83 -17.06 -5.85
N THR A 129 -17.02 -17.21 -4.80
CA THR A 129 -17.21 -18.22 -3.76
C THR A 129 -17.07 -17.58 -2.38
N ARG A 130 -17.93 -18.02 -1.45
CA ARG A 130 -17.91 -17.57 -0.05
C ARG A 130 -18.43 -18.69 0.85
N GLY A 131 -17.54 -19.25 1.68
CA GLY A 131 -17.88 -20.41 2.51
C GLY A 131 -18.29 -21.60 1.64
N GLN A 132 -19.52 -22.10 1.83
CA GLN A 132 -20.09 -23.20 1.03
C GLN A 132 -20.90 -22.70 -0.18
N GLY A 133 -21.05 -21.38 -0.35
CA GLY A 133 -21.82 -20.77 -1.45
C GLY A 133 -20.96 -20.45 -2.66
N TRP A 134 -21.56 -20.54 -3.84
CA TRP A 134 -20.95 -20.14 -5.10
C TRP A 134 -21.94 -19.39 -5.97
N LEU A 135 -21.46 -18.38 -6.68
CA LEU A 135 -22.21 -17.55 -7.60
C LEU A 135 -21.41 -17.43 -8.90
N GLN A 136 -22.11 -17.46 -10.02
CA GLN A 136 -21.59 -17.09 -11.32
C GLN A 136 -22.38 -15.89 -11.83
N ALA A 137 -21.70 -14.98 -12.51
CA ALA A 137 -22.29 -13.78 -13.08
C ALA A 137 -21.55 -13.37 -14.35
N ASP A 138 -22.18 -12.61 -15.23
CA ASP A 138 -21.47 -12.00 -16.35
C ASP A 138 -20.50 -10.91 -15.87
N ARG A 139 -20.97 -10.12 -14.90
CA ARG A 139 -20.27 -9.00 -14.28
C ARG A 139 -20.47 -8.98 -12.77
N ALA A 140 -19.40 -8.63 -12.05
CA ALA A 140 -19.45 -8.35 -10.62
C ALA A 140 -18.80 -6.99 -10.33
N THR A 141 -19.44 -6.16 -9.51
CA THR A 141 -18.90 -4.91 -9.01
C THR A 141 -18.83 -4.98 -7.49
N ILE A 142 -17.64 -4.75 -6.94
CA ILE A 142 -17.32 -4.85 -5.52
C ILE A 142 -16.82 -3.49 -5.04
N GLU A 143 -17.53 -2.89 -4.09
CA GLU A 143 -17.09 -1.68 -3.42
C GLU A 143 -16.11 -2.05 -2.30
N ILE A 144 -14.87 -1.58 -2.37
CA ILE A 144 -13.76 -2.03 -1.51
C ILE A 144 -13.94 -1.48 -0.09
N ALA A 145 -14.47 -0.26 0.04
CA ALA A 145 -14.72 0.38 1.33
C ALA A 145 -15.74 -0.40 2.15
N THR A 146 -16.92 -0.64 1.58
CA THR A 146 -18.06 -1.28 2.26
C THR A 146 -18.02 -2.81 2.18
N GLY A 147 -17.37 -3.37 1.16
CA GLY A 147 -17.48 -4.78 0.80
C GLY A 147 -18.79 -5.14 0.09
N LYS A 148 -19.56 -4.15 -0.38
CA LYS A 148 -20.83 -4.39 -1.08
C LYS A 148 -20.54 -5.00 -2.45
N VAL A 149 -21.18 -6.14 -2.73
CA VAL A 149 -21.05 -6.86 -4.00
C VAL A 149 -22.35 -6.75 -4.77
N GLN A 150 -22.25 -6.35 -6.05
CA GLN A 150 -23.34 -6.32 -7.01
C GLN A 150 -23.01 -7.25 -8.16
N LEU A 151 -23.98 -8.06 -8.57
CA LEU A 151 -23.80 -9.07 -9.62
C LEU A 151 -24.89 -8.92 -10.67
N THR A 152 -24.53 -9.10 -11.93
CA THR A 152 -25.46 -9.02 -13.06
C THR A 152 -25.52 -10.35 -13.79
N GLN A 153 -26.73 -10.80 -14.15
CA GLN A 153 -26.98 -12.12 -14.77
C GLN A 153 -26.47 -13.28 -13.89
N VAL A 154 -27.04 -13.40 -12.69
CA VAL A 154 -26.52 -14.27 -11.63
C VAL A 154 -27.12 -15.67 -11.69
N LYS A 155 -26.26 -16.69 -11.54
CA LYS A 155 -26.64 -18.07 -11.31
C LYS A 155 -25.80 -18.65 -10.19
N GLY A 156 -26.40 -19.31 -9.21
CA GLY A 156 -25.61 -19.93 -8.15
C GLY A 156 -26.41 -20.57 -7.05
N SER A 157 -25.71 -20.90 -5.96
CA SER A 157 -26.26 -21.52 -4.77
C SER A 157 -25.78 -20.77 -3.54
N ILE A 158 -26.73 -20.33 -2.72
CA ILE A 158 -26.48 -19.64 -1.46
C ILE A 158 -26.95 -20.58 -0.34
N PRO A 159 -26.05 -21.06 0.54
CA PRO A 159 -26.44 -21.93 1.64
C PRO A 159 -27.31 -21.14 2.62
N VAL A 160 -28.45 -21.71 2.99
CA VAL A 160 -29.36 -21.15 3.99
C VAL A 160 -29.07 -21.87 5.32
N PRO A 161 -28.84 -21.14 6.43
CA PRO A 161 -28.73 -21.78 7.74
C PRO A 161 -30.03 -22.52 8.06
N ARG A 162 -29.90 -23.71 8.65
CA ARG A 162 -31.06 -24.48 9.16
C ARG A 162 -31.60 -23.89 10.44
#